data_AF-A0A2S6MEW5-F1
#
_entry.id   AF-A0A2S6MEW5-F1
#
_cell.length_a   1.000
_cell.length_b   1.000
_cell.length_c   1.000
_cell.angle_alpha   90.00
_cell.angle_beta   90.00
_cell.angle_gamma   90.00
#
_symmetry.space_group_name_H-M   'P 1'
#
loop_
_entity.id
_entity.type
_entity.pdbx_description
1 polymer ?
#
loop_
_entity_poly.entity_id
_entity_poly.type
_entity_poly.pdbx_seq_one_letter_code
_entity_poly.pdbx_strand_id
1 'polypeptide(L)'
;MFKFRSQPLSLTSQNFIGYQRAEFEKASRLRVALFFVQLAVAIPAAVSVVIPDDAKVTLYVLAIFGAGLLAVWWVLNRWYVNARSAAQAARRAGLLLGGLNEPLSPSEVQSLRDRFTISAEQAAKYEQADYYATTKPPGASRLGEMLEESSFYSEHLQRVSSNVLLMIILLFVLAFVVIALATTPFVERDTTFTAVRVFLAMLVFAMSADVIGGYQQHRAAAEEIKDVRTRLAIADRNGYPLPDVLLAMTDYNAAVEGAPEVVPFIYNFCRTSLDQRWRDYQNDREEARHKRTAS
;
A
#
# COMPACT_ATOMS: atom_id res chain seq x y z
N MET A 1 -37.56 13.41 -23.34
CA MET A 1 -36.43 13.39 -24.28
C MET A 1 -35.13 13.31 -23.48
N PHE A 2 -34.76 12.09 -23.06
CA PHE A 2 -33.51 11.85 -22.31
C PHE A 2 -32.35 11.98 -23.28
N LYS A 3 -31.53 13.02 -23.09
CA LYS A 3 -30.28 13.20 -23.83
C LYS A 3 -29.35 12.04 -23.44
N PHE A 4 -29.23 11.04 -24.30
CA PHE A 4 -28.15 10.06 -24.23
C PHE A 4 -26.84 10.85 -24.20
N ARG A 5 -26.16 10.89 -23.05
CA ARG A 5 -24.72 11.17 -23.04
C ARG A 5 -24.08 9.95 -23.68
N SER A 6 -23.80 10.05 -24.97
CA SER A 6 -22.86 9.17 -25.65
C SER A 6 -21.50 9.30 -24.96
N GLN A 7 -21.19 8.41 -24.03
CA GLN A 7 -19.81 8.15 -23.67
C GLN A 7 -19.42 6.72 -24.02
N PRO A 8 -18.88 6.51 -25.22
CA PRO A 8 -17.87 5.49 -25.41
C PRO A 8 -16.56 6.19 -25.77
N LEU A 9 -15.97 6.90 -24.79
CA LEU A 9 -14.51 6.95 -24.77
C LEU A 9 -14.08 5.67 -24.09
N SER A 10 -13.62 4.72 -24.90
CA SER A 10 -12.90 3.54 -24.42
C SER A 10 -11.86 4.01 -23.41
N LEU A 11 -11.85 3.40 -22.22
CA LEU A 11 -10.81 3.70 -21.25
C LEU A 11 -9.47 3.26 -21.84
N THR A 12 -8.56 4.21 -22.01
CA THR A 12 -7.21 3.96 -22.49
C THR A 12 -6.30 3.58 -21.32
N SER A 13 -5.11 3.04 -21.61
CA SER A 13 -4.09 2.80 -20.60
C SER A 13 -3.76 4.08 -19.80
N GLN A 14 -3.71 5.24 -20.45
CA GLN A 14 -3.44 6.53 -19.80
C GLN A 14 -4.55 6.89 -18.80
N ASN A 15 -5.82 6.71 -19.18
CA ASN A 15 -6.93 6.93 -18.25
C ASN A 15 -6.81 6.03 -17.02
N PHE A 16 -6.45 4.75 -17.21
CA PHE A 16 -6.23 3.82 -16.09
C PHE A 16 -5.06 4.22 -15.19
N ILE A 17 -3.96 4.75 -15.74
CA ILE A 17 -2.88 5.33 -14.93
C ILE A 17 -3.38 6.53 -14.12
N GLY A 18 -4.20 7.40 -14.73
CA GLY A 18 -4.84 8.51 -14.02
C GLY A 18 -5.70 8.05 -12.85
N TYR A 19 -6.58 7.06 -13.07
CA TYR A 19 -7.40 6.47 -12.02
C TYR A 19 -6.54 5.81 -10.94
N GLN A 20 -5.55 5.00 -11.33
CA GLN A 20 -4.65 4.32 -10.41
C GLN A 20 -3.99 5.31 -9.45
N ARG A 21 -3.37 6.36 -9.97
CA ARG A 21 -2.61 7.33 -9.17
C ARG A 21 -3.51 8.15 -8.25
N ALA A 22 -4.63 8.63 -8.77
CA ALA A 22 -5.57 9.45 -7.99
C ALA A 22 -6.26 8.63 -6.88
N GLU A 23 -6.62 7.37 -7.15
CA GLU A 23 -7.19 6.47 -6.13
C GLU A 23 -6.15 6.09 -5.07
N PHE A 24 -4.89 5.84 -5.45
CA PHE A 24 -3.81 5.61 -4.46
C PHE A 24 -3.53 6.85 -3.62
N GLU A 25 -3.59 8.06 -4.19
CA GLU A 25 -3.44 9.27 -3.39
C GLU A 25 -4.59 9.43 -2.39
N LYS A 26 -5.83 9.18 -2.82
CA LYS A 26 -7.00 9.18 -1.92
C LYS A 26 -6.86 8.13 -0.82
N ALA A 27 -6.47 6.90 -1.17
CA ALA A 27 -6.22 5.83 -0.21
C ALA A 27 -5.15 6.22 0.81
N SER A 28 -4.03 6.80 0.37
CA SER A 28 -2.95 7.26 1.24
C SER A 28 -3.42 8.34 2.23
N ARG A 29 -4.21 9.32 1.78
CA ARG A 29 -4.79 10.35 2.68
C ARG A 29 -5.73 9.73 3.72
N LEU A 30 -6.58 8.78 3.31
CA LEU A 30 -7.47 8.06 4.22
C LEU A 30 -6.69 7.20 5.22
N ARG A 31 -5.58 6.58 4.79
CA ARG A 31 -4.69 5.82 5.67
C ARG A 31 -4.06 6.69 6.75
N VAL A 32 -3.60 7.88 6.40
CA VAL A 32 -3.10 8.86 7.37
C VAL A 32 -4.21 9.29 8.34
N ALA A 33 -5.42 9.56 7.86
CA ALA A 33 -6.56 9.87 8.72
C ALA A 33 -6.91 8.71 9.67
N LEU A 34 -6.91 7.48 9.19
CA LEU A 34 -7.14 6.27 10.00
C LEU A 34 -6.11 6.12 11.12
N PHE A 35 -4.83 6.41 10.84
CA PHE A 35 -3.79 6.40 11.85
C PHE A 35 -4.08 7.40 12.99
N PHE A 36 -4.46 8.64 12.66
CA PHE A 36 -4.80 9.63 13.69
C PHE A 36 -6.07 9.29 14.45
N VAL A 37 -7.09 8.73 13.79
CA VAL A 37 -8.31 8.25 14.47
C VAL A 37 -7.98 7.09 15.40
N GLN A 38 -7.13 6.15 14.99
CA GLN A 38 -6.69 5.04 15.83
C GLN A 38 -5.91 5.53 17.05
N LEU A 39 -5.04 6.54 16.89
CA LEU A 39 -4.38 7.19 18.01
C LEU A 39 -5.39 7.87 18.95
N ALA A 40 -6.39 8.55 18.39
CA ALA A 40 -7.45 9.17 19.18
C ALA A 40 -8.29 8.14 19.96
N VAL A 41 -8.57 6.96 19.40
CA VAL A 41 -9.26 5.85 20.09
C VAL A 41 -8.45 5.35 21.30
N ALA A 42 -7.12 5.40 21.22
CA ALA A 42 -6.25 4.97 22.32
C ALA A 42 -6.30 5.92 23.53
N ILE A 43 -6.61 7.20 23.32
CA ILE A 43 -6.61 8.21 24.39
C ILE A 43 -7.66 7.89 25.47
N PRO A 44 -8.96 7.68 25.16
CA PRO A 44 -9.96 7.31 26.17
C PRO A 44 -9.59 6.05 26.95
N ALA A 45 -8.99 5.07 26.29
CA ALA A 45 -8.52 3.84 26.92
C ALA A 45 -7.34 4.09 27.88
N ALA A 46 -6.39 4.94 27.51
CA ALA A 46 -5.28 5.31 28.39
C ALA A 46 -5.74 6.19 29.56
N VAL A 47 -6.70 7.09 29.34
CA VAL A 47 -7.24 7.99 30.37
C VAL A 47 -8.13 7.24 31.35
N SER A 48 -8.96 6.29 30.89
CA SER A 48 -9.85 5.51 31.77
C SER A 48 -9.07 4.74 32.83
N VAL A 49 -7.86 4.33 32.49
CA VAL A 49 -6.96 3.56 33.34
C VAL A 49 -6.46 4.35 34.55
N VAL A 50 -6.32 5.68 34.46
CA VAL A 50 -5.86 6.54 35.59
C VAL A 50 -7.02 7.14 36.38
N ILE A 51 -8.26 6.97 35.92
CA ILE A 51 -9.45 7.50 36.59
C ILE A 51 -9.85 6.55 37.73
N PRO A 52 -10.12 7.08 38.94
CA PRO A 52 -10.66 6.31 40.06
C PRO A 52 -12.02 5.65 39.74
N ASP A 53 -12.25 4.43 40.25
CA ASP A 53 -13.44 3.60 39.95
C ASP A 53 -14.76 4.22 40.45
N ASP A 54 -14.70 5.18 41.39
CA ASP A 54 -15.84 5.94 41.89
C ASP A 54 -16.33 7.02 40.90
N ALA A 55 -15.49 7.44 39.94
CA ALA A 55 -15.83 8.41 38.90
C ALA A 55 -16.59 7.78 37.71
N LYS A 56 -17.67 7.05 38.01
CA LYS A 56 -18.46 6.27 37.04
C LYS A 56 -18.94 7.09 35.84
N VAL A 57 -19.40 8.33 36.07
CA VAL A 57 -19.89 9.22 34.99
C VAL A 57 -18.79 9.51 33.98
N THR A 58 -17.56 9.77 34.45
CA THR A 58 -16.40 10.05 33.59
C THR A 58 -16.05 8.82 32.74
N LEU A 59 -16.06 7.62 33.35
CA LEU A 59 -15.83 6.36 32.63
C LEU A 59 -16.90 6.11 31.56
N TYR A 60 -18.17 6.40 31.83
CA TYR A 60 -19.25 6.30 30.84
C TYR A 60 -19.08 7.28 29.67
N VAL A 61 -18.70 8.53 29.95
CA VAL A 61 -18.43 9.52 28.90
C VAL A 61 -17.27 9.08 28.01
N LEU A 62 -16.18 8.57 28.59
CA LEU A 62 -15.04 8.03 27.83
C LEU A 62 -15.43 6.84 26.96
N ALA A 63 -16.29 5.95 27.46
CA ALA A 63 -16.79 4.81 26.70
C ALA A 63 -17.65 5.23 25.50
N ILE A 64 -18.58 6.18 25.69
CA ILE A 64 -19.41 6.74 24.60
C ILE A 64 -18.52 7.40 23.54
N PHE A 65 -17.55 8.20 23.97
CA PHE A 65 -16.62 8.86 23.07
C PHE A 65 -15.75 7.87 22.29
N GLY A 66 -15.21 6.84 22.96
CA GLY A 66 -14.48 5.75 22.32
C GLY A 66 -15.31 4.98 21.28
N ALA A 67 -16.58 4.70 21.59
CA ALA A 67 -17.51 4.06 20.65
C ALA A 67 -17.79 4.95 19.42
N GLY A 68 -17.93 6.26 19.61
CA GLY A 68 -18.07 7.22 18.52
C GLY A 68 -16.84 7.25 17.60
N LEU A 69 -15.63 7.27 18.17
CA LEU A 69 -14.39 7.20 17.40
C LEU A 69 -14.23 5.88 16.64
N LEU A 70 -14.64 4.75 17.23
CA LEU A 70 -14.65 3.45 16.54
C LEU A 70 -15.59 3.45 15.33
N ALA A 71 -16.77 4.08 15.44
CA ALA A 71 -17.70 4.22 14.32
C ALA A 71 -17.10 5.07 13.19
N VAL A 72 -16.43 6.18 13.53
CA VAL A 72 -15.69 7.01 12.56
C VAL A 72 -14.59 6.20 11.88
N TRP A 73 -13.80 5.43 12.66
CA TRP A 73 -12.76 4.56 12.13
C TRP A 73 -13.32 3.56 11.12
N TRP A 74 -14.45 2.92 11.44
CA TRP A 74 -15.08 1.93 10.57
C TRP A 74 -15.52 2.50 9.21
N VAL A 75 -16.11 3.70 9.21
CA VAL A 75 -16.51 4.42 7.98
C VAL A 75 -15.28 4.79 7.15
N LEU A 76 -14.25 5.37 7.77
CA LEU A 76 -13.02 5.73 7.07
C LEU A 76 -12.31 4.50 6.51
N ASN A 77 -12.31 3.39 7.24
CA ASN A 77 -11.70 2.13 6.80
C ASN A 77 -12.44 1.56 5.59
N ARG A 78 -13.77 1.65 5.56
CA ARG A 78 -14.56 1.26 4.39
C ARG A 78 -14.20 2.09 3.15
N TRP A 79 -14.10 3.41 3.29
CA TRP A 79 -13.71 4.29 2.18
C TRP A 79 -12.28 4.02 1.70
N TYR A 80 -11.38 3.78 2.64
CA TYR A 80 -9.99 3.42 2.36
C TYR A 80 -9.90 2.13 1.55
N VAL A 81 -10.56 1.05 2.01
CA VAL A 81 -10.56 -0.24 1.31
C VAL A 81 -11.14 -0.12 -0.10
N ASN A 82 -12.20 0.67 -0.27
CA ASN A 82 -12.81 0.89 -1.59
C ASN A 82 -11.86 1.64 -2.54
N ALA A 83 -11.25 2.75 -2.09
CA ALA A 83 -10.30 3.52 -2.88
C ALA A 83 -9.08 2.67 -3.25
N ARG A 84 -8.54 1.90 -2.30
CA ARG A 84 -7.42 0.98 -2.56
C ARG A 84 -7.77 -0.10 -3.58
N SER A 85 -8.95 -0.72 -3.46
CA SER A 85 -9.43 -1.73 -4.41
C SER A 85 -9.60 -1.15 -5.82
N ALA A 86 -10.17 0.07 -5.92
CA ALA A 86 -10.29 0.80 -7.17
C ALA A 86 -8.92 1.09 -7.82
N ALA A 87 -7.94 1.53 -7.02
CA ALA A 87 -6.57 1.77 -7.50
C ALA A 87 -5.92 0.50 -8.07
N GLN A 88 -6.09 -0.64 -7.39
CA GLN A 88 -5.56 -1.92 -7.84
C GLN A 88 -6.23 -2.41 -9.13
N ALA A 89 -7.56 -2.26 -9.22
CA ALA A 89 -8.30 -2.57 -10.44
C ALA A 89 -7.82 -1.72 -11.63
N ALA A 90 -7.63 -0.41 -11.42
CA ALA A 90 -7.07 0.49 -12.42
C ALA A 90 -5.66 0.07 -12.86
N ARG A 91 -4.78 -0.29 -11.91
CA ARG A 91 -3.43 -0.77 -12.21
C ARG A 91 -3.44 -2.02 -13.09
N ARG A 92 -4.26 -3.03 -12.74
CA ARG A 92 -4.38 -4.27 -13.54
C ARG A 92 -4.87 -3.97 -14.95
N ALA A 93 -5.91 -3.16 -15.08
CA ALA A 93 -6.44 -2.76 -16.38
C ALA A 93 -5.40 -1.95 -17.19
N GLY A 94 -4.66 -1.06 -16.53
CA GLY A 94 -3.58 -0.27 -17.13
C GLY A 94 -2.43 -1.13 -17.64
N LEU A 95 -2.06 -2.19 -16.91
CA LEU A 95 -1.07 -3.18 -17.33
C LEU A 95 -1.55 -3.99 -18.54
N LEU A 96 -2.79 -4.49 -18.53
CA LEU A 96 -3.34 -5.26 -19.66
C LEU A 96 -3.44 -4.43 -20.94
N LEU A 97 -4.08 -3.26 -20.87
CA LEU A 97 -4.22 -2.38 -22.03
C LEU A 97 -2.90 -1.75 -22.45
N GLY A 98 -2.05 -1.37 -21.51
CA GLY A 98 -0.76 -0.78 -21.80
C GLY A 98 0.24 -1.81 -22.36
N GLY A 99 0.16 -3.05 -21.92
CA GLY A 99 1.11 -4.11 -22.28
C GLY A 99 0.69 -4.88 -23.53
N LEU A 100 -0.53 -5.39 -23.57
CA LEU A 100 -1.04 -6.22 -24.68
C LEU A 100 -1.86 -5.45 -25.71
N ASN A 101 -2.38 -4.27 -25.33
CA ASN A 101 -3.31 -3.48 -26.17
C ASN A 101 -4.58 -4.25 -26.57
N GLU A 102 -5.00 -5.18 -25.71
CA GLU A 102 -6.26 -5.93 -25.88
C GLU A 102 -7.43 -5.11 -25.33
N PRO A 103 -8.45 -4.78 -26.15
CA PRO A 103 -9.57 -3.97 -25.72
C PRO A 103 -10.40 -4.71 -24.65
N LEU A 104 -10.78 -4.00 -23.61
CA LEU A 104 -11.71 -4.51 -22.60
C LEU A 104 -13.12 -4.58 -23.17
N SER A 105 -13.89 -5.59 -22.77
CA SER A 105 -15.30 -5.69 -23.14
C SER A 105 -16.10 -4.51 -22.55
N PRO A 106 -17.20 -4.08 -23.19
CA PRO A 106 -18.01 -2.98 -22.67
C PRO A 106 -18.54 -3.22 -21.25
N SER A 107 -18.87 -4.47 -20.91
CA SER A 107 -19.30 -4.84 -19.56
C SER A 107 -18.18 -4.71 -18.53
N GLU A 108 -16.94 -5.04 -18.89
CA GLU A 108 -15.79 -4.87 -18.00
C GLU A 108 -15.45 -3.38 -17.81
N VAL A 109 -15.54 -2.58 -18.86
CA VAL A 109 -15.39 -1.12 -18.78
C VAL A 109 -16.42 -0.51 -17.84
N GLN A 110 -17.69 -0.94 -17.92
CA GLN A 110 -18.74 -0.46 -17.03
C GLN A 110 -18.49 -0.90 -15.58
N SER A 111 -18.14 -2.18 -15.36
CA SER A 111 -17.77 -2.73 -14.04
C SER A 111 -16.63 -1.94 -13.39
N LEU A 112 -15.60 -1.56 -14.15
CA LEU A 112 -14.49 -0.74 -13.65
C LEU A 112 -14.94 0.67 -13.31
N ARG A 113 -15.79 1.31 -14.14
CA ARG A 113 -16.35 2.63 -13.85
C ARG A 113 -17.17 2.64 -12.56
N ASP A 114 -17.97 1.60 -12.33
CA ASP A 114 -18.80 1.49 -11.12
C ASP A 114 -17.96 1.24 -9.86
N ARG A 115 -16.74 0.69 -10.01
CA ARG A 115 -15.79 0.48 -8.91
C ARG A 115 -15.00 1.74 -8.54
N PHE A 116 -14.80 2.67 -9.49
CA PHE A 116 -14.03 3.88 -9.23
C PHE A 116 -14.77 4.81 -8.27
N THR A 117 -14.03 5.35 -7.32
CA THR A 117 -14.50 6.23 -6.25
C THR A 117 -14.15 7.69 -6.50
N ILE A 118 -13.44 7.98 -7.59
CA ILE A 118 -13.09 9.31 -8.08
C ILE A 118 -13.72 9.57 -9.45
N SER A 119 -13.92 10.84 -9.79
CA SER A 119 -14.44 11.22 -11.10
C SER A 119 -13.37 11.17 -12.19
N ALA A 120 -13.80 11.00 -13.44
CA ALA A 120 -12.90 11.07 -14.61
C ALA A 120 -12.10 12.37 -14.68
N GLU A 121 -12.71 13.51 -14.30
CA GLU A 121 -12.05 14.82 -14.27
C GLU A 121 -10.92 14.90 -13.23
N GLN A 122 -11.08 14.20 -12.10
CA GLN A 122 -10.03 14.11 -11.09
C GLN A 122 -8.91 13.19 -11.56
N ALA A 123 -9.26 12.03 -12.13
CA ALA A 123 -8.30 11.08 -12.69
C ALA A 123 -7.46 11.69 -13.83
N ALA A 124 -8.08 12.51 -14.68
CA ALA A 124 -7.42 13.18 -15.82
C ALA A 124 -6.18 14.00 -15.41
N LYS A 125 -6.16 14.56 -14.19
CA LYS A 125 -5.03 15.36 -13.68
C LYS A 125 -3.78 14.53 -13.40
N TYR A 126 -3.93 13.20 -13.32
CA TYR A 126 -2.86 12.27 -12.99
C TYR A 126 -2.46 11.38 -14.16
N GLU A 127 -3.12 11.54 -15.32
CA GLU A 127 -2.77 10.81 -16.53
C GLU A 127 -1.33 11.10 -16.93
N GLN A 128 -0.63 10.05 -17.33
CA GLN A 128 0.76 10.15 -17.73
C GLN A 128 1.01 9.18 -18.89
N ALA A 129 1.34 9.75 -20.05
CA ALA A 129 1.54 9.01 -21.30
C ALA A 129 2.80 8.14 -21.27
N ASP A 130 3.85 8.63 -20.61
CA ASP A 130 5.18 8.04 -20.47
C ASP A 130 5.38 7.39 -19.08
N TYR A 131 4.29 6.86 -18.50
CA TYR A 131 4.34 6.28 -17.15
C TYR A 131 5.29 5.08 -17.03
N TYR A 132 5.40 4.28 -18.10
CA TYR A 132 6.35 3.16 -18.18
C TYR A 132 7.51 3.52 -19.09
N ALA A 133 8.70 3.07 -18.74
CA ALA A 133 9.93 3.35 -19.50
C ALA A 133 9.99 2.60 -20.84
N THR A 134 9.28 1.46 -20.96
CA THR A 134 9.34 0.63 -22.17
C THR A 134 8.72 1.32 -23.39
N THR A 135 9.44 1.27 -24.50
CA THR A 135 8.99 1.76 -25.82
C THR A 135 8.62 0.62 -26.77
N LYS A 136 8.65 -0.63 -26.29
CA LYS A 136 8.35 -1.81 -27.12
C LYS A 136 6.92 -1.76 -27.66
N PRO A 137 6.66 -2.35 -28.85
CA PRO A 137 5.31 -2.49 -29.36
C PRO A 137 4.46 -3.37 -28.43
N PRO A 138 3.12 -3.21 -28.42
CA PRO A 138 2.24 -4.06 -27.63
C PRO A 138 2.48 -5.56 -27.86
N GLY A 139 2.46 -6.32 -26.78
CA GLY A 139 2.72 -7.76 -26.77
C GLY A 139 3.39 -8.23 -25.47
N ALA A 140 3.72 -9.52 -25.40
CA ALA A 140 4.27 -10.14 -24.20
C ALA A 140 5.55 -9.44 -23.69
N SER A 141 6.42 -8.98 -24.58
CA SER A 141 7.64 -8.26 -24.21
C SER A 141 7.37 -6.91 -23.53
N ARG A 142 6.38 -6.14 -24.01
CA ARG A 142 6.02 -4.84 -23.42
C ARG A 142 5.37 -5.04 -22.06
N LEU A 143 4.42 -5.98 -21.95
CA LEU A 143 3.82 -6.35 -20.67
C LEU A 143 4.90 -6.82 -19.67
N GLY A 144 5.83 -7.67 -20.12
CA GLY A 144 6.94 -8.14 -19.29
C GLY A 144 7.80 -7.02 -18.73
N GLU A 145 8.18 -6.04 -19.55
CA GLU A 145 8.96 -4.88 -19.09
C GLU A 145 8.15 -3.96 -18.16
N MET A 146 6.86 -3.74 -18.44
CA MET A 146 5.98 -2.97 -17.54
C MET A 146 5.82 -3.64 -16.17
N LEU A 147 5.67 -4.97 -16.14
CA LEU A 147 5.56 -5.74 -14.90
C LEU A 147 6.86 -5.72 -14.11
N GLU A 148 7.99 -5.80 -14.80
CA GLU A 148 9.31 -5.75 -14.21
C GLU A 148 9.59 -4.38 -13.57
N GLU A 149 9.25 -3.30 -14.28
CA GLU A 149 9.27 -1.94 -13.73
C GLU A 149 8.38 -1.84 -12.49
N SER A 150 7.12 -2.25 -12.63
CA SER A 150 6.17 -2.19 -11.52
C SER A 150 6.63 -3.01 -10.31
N SER A 151 7.26 -4.16 -10.55
CA SER A 151 7.84 -5.04 -9.54
C SER A 151 9.07 -4.43 -8.89
N PHE A 152 9.94 -3.77 -9.66
CA PHE A 152 11.13 -3.07 -9.15
C PHE A 152 10.74 -2.00 -8.12
N TYR A 153 9.80 -1.11 -8.48
CA TYR A 153 9.33 -0.07 -7.56
C TYR A 153 8.60 -0.68 -6.37
N SER A 154 7.68 -1.62 -6.60
CA SER A 154 6.87 -2.20 -5.53
C SER A 154 7.72 -2.99 -4.53
N GLU A 155 8.67 -3.82 -4.96
CA GLU A 155 9.58 -4.55 -4.06
C GLU A 155 10.30 -3.59 -3.11
N HIS A 156 10.87 -2.51 -3.66
CA HIS A 156 11.64 -1.58 -2.86
C HIS A 156 10.76 -0.86 -1.84
N LEU A 157 9.59 -0.36 -2.26
CA LEU A 157 8.66 0.32 -1.37
C LEU A 157 8.17 -0.59 -0.25
N GLN A 158 7.89 -1.86 -0.54
CA GLN A 158 7.50 -2.84 0.46
C GLN A 158 8.64 -3.17 1.43
N ARG A 159 9.88 -3.29 0.94
CA ARG A 159 11.06 -3.51 1.79
C ARG A 159 11.38 -2.33 2.70
N VAL A 160 11.26 -1.09 2.20
CA VAL A 160 11.46 0.09 3.07
C VAL A 160 10.32 0.18 4.09
N SER A 161 9.08 -0.11 3.68
CA SER A 161 7.92 -0.16 4.60
C SER A 161 8.12 -1.18 5.72
N SER A 162 8.61 -2.38 5.41
CA SER A 162 8.91 -3.38 6.45
C SER A 162 9.99 -2.91 7.41
N ASN A 163 11.07 -2.29 6.91
CA ASN A 163 12.12 -1.74 7.77
C ASN A 163 11.62 -0.63 8.69
N VAL A 164 10.71 0.22 8.21
CA VAL A 164 10.06 1.25 9.04
C VAL A 164 9.21 0.62 10.14
N LEU A 165 8.40 -0.39 9.82
CA LEU A 165 7.62 -1.10 10.86
C LEU A 165 8.52 -1.83 11.86
N LEU A 166 9.63 -2.42 11.41
CA LEU A 166 10.62 -3.03 12.31
C LEU A 166 11.22 -1.99 13.26
N MET A 167 11.56 -0.80 12.77
CA MET A 167 12.05 0.30 13.60
C MET A 167 11.01 0.71 14.66
N ILE A 168 9.72 0.78 14.28
CA ILE A 168 8.63 1.07 15.22
C ILE A 168 8.54 -0.02 16.30
N ILE A 169 8.62 -1.30 15.93
CA ILE A 169 8.62 -2.43 16.88
C ILE A 169 9.80 -2.29 17.86
N LEU A 170 11.01 -2.05 17.34
CA LEU A 170 12.21 -1.89 18.17
C LEU A 170 12.09 -0.69 19.13
N LEU A 171 11.48 0.40 18.68
CA LEU A 171 11.22 1.56 19.53
C LEU A 171 10.25 1.22 20.66
N PHE A 172 9.18 0.46 20.40
CA PHE A 172 8.28 -0.02 21.46
C PHE A 172 8.98 -0.96 22.44
N VAL A 173 9.83 -1.87 21.96
CA VAL A 173 10.63 -2.76 22.83
C VAL A 173 11.61 -1.96 23.70
N LEU A 174 12.27 -0.95 23.13
CA LEU A 174 13.16 -0.07 23.89
C LEU A 174 12.40 0.73 24.94
N ALA A 175 11.26 1.32 24.58
CA ALA A 175 10.40 2.04 25.51
C ALA A 175 9.93 1.12 26.66
N PHE A 176 9.60 -0.13 26.36
CA PHE A 176 9.26 -1.13 27.37
C PHE A 176 10.41 -1.36 28.36
N VAL A 177 11.63 -1.60 27.87
CA VAL A 177 12.80 -1.80 28.73
C VAL A 177 13.06 -0.57 29.60
N VAL A 178 12.95 0.63 29.05
CA VAL A 178 13.14 1.89 29.79
C VAL A 178 12.11 2.04 30.90
N ILE A 179 10.82 1.81 30.61
CA ILE A 179 9.75 1.93 31.62
C ILE A 179 9.91 0.86 32.70
N ALA A 180 10.21 -0.39 32.34
CA ALA A 180 10.42 -1.47 33.31
C ALA A 180 11.59 -1.18 34.27
N LEU A 181 12.71 -0.67 33.75
CA LEU A 181 13.85 -0.26 34.58
C LEU A 181 13.52 0.96 35.45
N ALA A 182 12.80 1.94 34.90
CA ALA A 182 12.43 3.16 35.62
C ALA A 182 11.42 2.91 36.75
N THR A 183 10.56 1.88 36.64
CA THR A 183 9.55 1.55 37.67
C THR A 183 10.08 0.62 38.77
N THR A 184 11.15 -0.12 38.52
CA THR A 184 11.81 -1.02 39.49
C THR A 184 12.07 -0.37 40.87
N PRO A 185 12.57 0.88 41.00
CA PRO A 185 12.79 1.51 42.31
C PRO A 185 11.51 2.01 43.01
N PHE A 186 10.34 1.98 42.36
CA PHE A 186 9.09 2.55 42.90
C PHE A 186 8.09 1.49 43.39
N VAL A 187 8.43 0.20 43.33
CA VAL A 187 7.56 -0.96 43.61
C VAL A 187 6.86 -0.90 44.99
N GLU A 188 7.37 -0.11 45.94
CA GLU A 188 6.78 0.06 47.28
C GLU A 188 5.76 1.21 47.40
N ARG A 189 5.50 2.01 46.35
CA ARG A 189 4.55 3.14 46.38
C ARG A 189 3.34 2.90 45.48
N ASP A 190 2.17 3.45 45.85
CA ASP A 190 0.89 3.44 45.08
C ASP A 190 1.03 3.88 43.61
N THR A 191 2.11 4.59 43.27
CA THR A 191 2.49 4.97 41.90
C THR A 191 2.81 3.78 40.97
N THR A 192 3.12 2.61 41.52
CA THR A 192 3.39 1.38 40.76
C THR A 192 2.17 0.92 39.98
N PHE A 193 0.98 1.03 40.57
CA PHE A 193 -0.26 0.62 39.89
C PHE A 193 -0.57 1.49 38.69
N THR A 194 -0.33 2.80 38.75
CA THR A 194 -0.51 3.72 37.62
C THR A 194 0.49 3.46 36.49
N ALA A 195 1.75 3.16 36.81
CA ALA A 195 2.77 2.88 35.79
C ALA A 195 2.49 1.56 35.05
N VAL A 196 2.11 0.49 35.77
CA VAL A 196 1.70 -0.80 35.18
C VAL A 196 0.47 -0.64 34.29
N ARG A 197 -0.45 0.22 34.71
CA ARG A 197 -1.68 0.58 34.01
C ARG A 197 -1.44 1.31 32.67
N VAL A 198 -0.62 2.36 32.68
CA VAL A 198 -0.16 3.04 31.45
C VAL A 198 0.58 2.06 30.54
N PHE A 199 1.40 1.18 31.12
CA PHE A 199 2.11 0.14 30.40
C PHE A 199 1.18 -0.85 29.70
N LEU A 200 0.17 -1.39 30.39
CA LEU A 200 -0.84 -2.29 29.79
C LEU A 200 -1.62 -1.59 28.67
N ALA A 201 -1.95 -0.31 28.82
CA ALA A 201 -2.61 0.47 27.78
C ALA A 201 -1.75 0.61 26.51
N MET A 202 -0.44 0.85 26.66
CA MET A 202 0.47 0.88 25.51
C MET A 202 0.62 -0.49 24.84
N LEU A 203 0.65 -1.58 25.61
CA LEU A 203 0.79 -2.93 25.09
C LEU A 203 -0.46 -3.34 24.27
N VAL A 204 -1.65 -3.04 24.81
CA VAL A 204 -2.91 -3.21 24.08
C VAL A 204 -2.93 -2.37 22.82
N PHE A 205 -2.45 -1.13 22.86
CA PHE A 205 -2.35 -0.27 21.67
C PHE A 205 -1.42 -0.86 20.59
N ALA A 206 -0.22 -1.29 20.98
CA ALA A 206 0.76 -1.88 20.07
C ALA A 206 0.25 -3.18 19.44
N MET A 207 -0.40 -4.05 20.22
CA MET A 207 -1.03 -5.27 19.71
C MET A 207 -2.26 -4.98 18.83
N SER A 208 -3.04 -3.95 19.16
CA SER A 208 -4.22 -3.54 18.37
C SER A 208 -3.84 -2.93 17.02
N ALA A 209 -2.60 -2.44 16.86
CA ALA A 209 -2.11 -1.87 15.61
C ALA A 209 -1.54 -2.90 14.62
N ASP A 210 -1.50 -4.18 14.97
CA ASP A 210 -0.97 -5.29 14.14
C ASP A 210 0.36 -4.96 13.43
N VAL A 211 1.28 -4.29 14.14
CA VAL A 211 2.55 -3.83 13.55
C VAL A 211 3.44 -5.02 13.15
N ILE A 212 3.38 -6.11 13.92
CA ILE A 212 4.13 -7.34 13.63
C ILE A 212 3.58 -8.04 12.39
N GLY A 213 2.25 -8.19 12.27
CA GLY A 213 1.62 -8.74 11.08
C GLY A 213 1.93 -7.89 9.85
N GLY A 214 1.82 -6.57 9.97
CA GLY A 214 2.20 -5.64 8.91
C GLY A 214 3.66 -5.79 8.47
N TYR A 215 4.60 -5.91 9.42
CA TYR A 215 6.02 -6.13 9.11
C TYR A 215 6.23 -7.42 8.32
N GLN A 216 5.64 -8.53 8.79
CA GLN A 216 5.75 -9.83 8.12
C GLN A 216 5.14 -9.79 6.72
N GLN A 217 3.96 -9.20 6.57
CA GLN A 217 3.27 -9.11 5.27
C GLN A 217 4.02 -8.23 4.27
N HIS A 218 4.57 -7.07 4.70
CA HIS A 218 5.42 -6.24 3.84
C HIS A 218 6.67 -6.99 3.38
N ARG A 219 7.30 -7.74 4.30
CA ARG A 219 8.50 -8.51 3.98
C ARG A 219 8.22 -9.66 3.01
N ALA A 220 7.17 -10.43 3.27
CA ALA A 220 6.72 -11.51 2.40
C ALA A 220 6.38 -10.98 1.00
N ALA A 221 5.60 -9.91 0.89
CA ALA A 221 5.29 -9.29 -0.40
C ALA A 221 6.54 -8.81 -1.14
N ALA A 222 7.52 -8.22 -0.45
CA ALA A 222 8.77 -7.81 -1.07
C ALA A 222 9.58 -9.01 -1.61
N GLU A 223 9.56 -10.15 -0.93
CA GLU A 223 10.21 -11.38 -1.38
C GLU A 223 9.48 -12.01 -2.58
N GLU A 224 8.15 -12.09 -2.55
CA GLU A 224 7.33 -12.59 -3.67
C GLU A 224 7.48 -11.72 -4.93
N ILE A 225 7.44 -10.39 -4.80
CA ILE A 225 7.62 -9.47 -5.93
C ILE A 225 9.04 -9.59 -6.51
N LYS A 226 10.05 -9.83 -5.67
CA LYS A 226 11.42 -10.08 -6.12
C LYS A 226 11.52 -11.36 -6.95
N ASP A 227 10.81 -12.42 -6.56
CA ASP A 227 10.75 -13.67 -7.32
C ASP A 227 10.12 -13.45 -8.70
N VAL A 228 8.99 -12.75 -8.76
CA VAL A 228 8.34 -12.34 -10.02
C VAL A 228 9.33 -11.62 -10.94
N ARG A 229 10.06 -10.62 -10.41
CA ARG A 229 11.07 -9.89 -11.18
C ARG A 229 12.18 -10.80 -11.69
N THR A 230 12.64 -11.74 -10.87
CA THR A 230 13.68 -12.71 -11.25
C THR A 230 13.19 -13.62 -12.39
N ARG A 231 11.95 -14.09 -12.31
CA ARG A 231 11.30 -14.90 -13.35
C ARG A 231 11.10 -14.12 -14.65
N LEU A 232 10.73 -12.83 -14.58
CA LEU A 232 10.64 -11.96 -15.75
C LEU A 232 12.02 -11.75 -16.42
N ALA A 233 13.09 -11.65 -15.64
CA ALA A 233 14.46 -11.58 -16.17
C ALA A 233 14.90 -12.89 -16.86
N ILE A 234 14.37 -14.04 -16.44
CA ILE A 234 14.57 -15.32 -17.14
C ILE A 234 13.71 -15.36 -18.42
N ALA A 235 12.44 -14.94 -18.35
CA ALA A 235 11.54 -14.86 -19.49
C ALA A 235 12.10 -13.94 -20.59
N ASP A 236 12.78 -12.84 -20.22
CA ASP A 236 13.50 -11.97 -21.16
C ASP A 236 14.52 -12.74 -22.02
N ARG A 237 15.20 -13.74 -21.44
CA ARG A 237 16.18 -14.56 -22.16
C ARG A 237 15.53 -15.51 -23.15
N ASN A 238 14.28 -15.89 -22.90
CA ASN A 238 13.50 -16.80 -23.73
C ASN A 238 12.55 -16.05 -24.69
N GLY A 239 12.71 -14.74 -24.86
CA GLY A 239 11.88 -13.94 -25.77
C GLY A 239 10.48 -13.63 -25.25
N TYR A 240 10.28 -13.64 -23.93
CA TYR A 240 9.00 -13.38 -23.26
C TYR A 240 7.85 -14.29 -23.72
N PRO A 241 7.89 -15.60 -23.41
CA PRO A 241 6.74 -16.47 -23.65
C PRO A 241 5.50 -15.90 -22.96
N LEU A 242 4.42 -15.68 -23.71
CA LEU A 242 3.20 -15.05 -23.17
C LEU A 242 2.64 -15.78 -21.93
N PRO A 243 2.59 -17.13 -21.86
CA PRO A 243 2.15 -17.83 -20.66
C PRO A 243 2.97 -17.48 -19.41
N ASP A 244 4.29 -17.39 -19.55
CA ASP A 244 5.20 -17.06 -18.43
C ASP A 244 4.96 -15.63 -17.94
N VAL A 245 4.73 -14.70 -18.86
CA VAL A 245 4.44 -13.29 -18.53
C VAL A 245 3.07 -13.15 -17.85
N LEU A 246 2.05 -13.87 -18.32
CA LEU A 246 0.71 -13.85 -17.71
C LEU A 246 0.70 -14.51 -16.33
N LEU A 247 1.48 -15.58 -16.14
CA LEU A 247 1.68 -16.20 -14.83
C LEU A 247 2.37 -15.23 -13.87
N ALA A 248 3.47 -14.60 -14.32
CA ALA A 248 4.16 -13.57 -13.56
C ALA A 248 3.25 -12.36 -13.22
N MET A 249 2.36 -11.96 -14.13
CA MET A 249 1.35 -10.92 -13.87
C MET A 249 0.39 -11.33 -12.77
N THR A 250 -0.06 -12.58 -12.77
CA THR A 250 -1.01 -13.11 -11.78
C THR A 250 -0.36 -13.12 -10.40
N ASP A 251 0.87 -13.65 -10.31
CA ASP A 251 1.64 -13.71 -9.08
C ASP A 251 1.96 -12.30 -8.54
N TYR A 252 2.33 -11.37 -9.44
CA TYR A 252 2.54 -9.96 -9.10
C TYR A 252 1.29 -9.30 -8.51
N ASN A 253 0.14 -9.54 -9.13
CA ASN A 253 -1.13 -8.97 -8.67
C ASN A 253 -1.50 -9.53 -7.30
N ALA A 254 -1.36 -10.85 -7.11
CA ALA A 254 -1.60 -11.51 -5.82
C ALA A 254 -0.69 -10.92 -4.72
N ALA A 255 0.61 -10.81 -4.97
CA ALA A 255 1.56 -10.28 -3.99
C ALA A 255 1.27 -8.82 -3.60
N VAL A 256 1.01 -7.94 -4.58
CA VAL A 256 0.77 -6.51 -4.29
C VAL A 256 -0.60 -6.23 -3.69
N GLU A 257 -1.63 -7.01 -4.07
CA GLU A 257 -2.97 -6.86 -3.49
C GLU A 257 -3.07 -7.47 -2.08
N GLY A 258 -2.34 -8.55 -1.83
CA GLY A 258 -2.20 -9.16 -0.50
C GLY A 258 -1.32 -8.37 0.46
N ALA A 259 -0.39 -7.55 -0.04
CA ALA A 259 0.46 -6.72 0.78
C ALA A 259 -0.35 -5.69 1.61
N PRO A 260 0.19 -5.17 2.72
CA PRO A 260 -0.34 -3.95 3.33
C PRO A 260 -0.02 -2.74 2.43
N GLU A 261 -0.70 -1.63 2.65
CA GLU A 261 -0.38 -0.40 1.95
C GLU A 261 0.99 0.13 2.39
N VAL A 262 1.80 0.54 1.42
CA VAL A 262 3.10 1.15 1.63
C VAL A 262 2.96 2.32 2.61
N VAL A 263 3.89 2.43 3.55
CA VAL A 263 3.85 3.51 4.56
C VAL A 263 3.80 4.87 3.84
N PRO A 264 2.91 5.78 4.26
CA PRO A 264 2.76 7.09 3.63
C PRO A 264 4.10 7.83 3.50
N PHE A 265 4.23 8.63 2.44
CA PHE A 265 5.41 9.45 2.14
C PHE A 265 6.70 8.72 1.73
N ILE A 266 6.83 7.40 1.96
CA ILE A 266 8.04 6.63 1.56
C ILE A 266 8.34 6.80 0.08
N TYR A 267 7.33 6.74 -0.79
CA TYR A 267 7.54 6.91 -2.23
C TYR A 267 8.21 8.25 -2.55
N ASN A 268 7.71 9.36 -1.99
CA ASN A 268 8.26 10.69 -2.24
C ASN A 268 9.70 10.82 -1.72
N PHE A 269 10.01 10.18 -0.59
CA PHE A 269 11.36 10.18 -0.01
C PHE A 269 12.35 9.35 -0.83
N CYS A 270 11.93 8.20 -1.33
CA CYS A 270 12.78 7.28 -2.07
C CYS A 270 12.84 7.55 -3.58
N ARG A 271 11.91 8.36 -4.13
CA ARG A 271 11.73 8.54 -5.57
C ARG A 271 13.03 8.83 -6.32
N THR A 272 13.78 9.85 -5.93
CA THR A 272 15.01 10.24 -6.64
C THR A 272 16.05 9.12 -6.67
N SER A 273 16.23 8.40 -5.55
CA SER A 273 17.16 7.27 -5.47
C SER A 273 16.65 6.07 -6.27
N LEU A 274 15.34 5.81 -6.23
CA LEU A 274 14.69 4.74 -6.98
C LEU A 274 14.80 4.94 -8.49
N ASP A 275 14.49 6.14 -8.97
CA ASP A 275 14.55 6.50 -10.38
C ASP A 275 16.00 6.39 -10.90
N GLN A 276 17.00 6.71 -10.07
CA GLN A 276 18.40 6.46 -10.43
C GLN A 276 18.71 4.97 -10.53
N ARG A 277 18.37 4.18 -9.50
CA ARG A 277 18.64 2.73 -9.50
C ARG A 277 17.92 1.98 -10.61
N TRP A 278 16.74 2.46 -11.00
CA TRP A 278 16.00 1.92 -12.13
C TRP A 278 16.71 2.20 -13.45
N ARG A 279 17.24 3.42 -13.65
CA ARG A 279 18.04 3.77 -14.82
C ARG A 279 19.32 2.93 -14.90
N ASP A 280 20.03 2.78 -13.79
CA ASP A 280 21.24 1.95 -13.73
C ASP A 280 20.91 0.48 -14.09
N TYR A 281 19.80 -0.05 -13.54
CA TYR A 281 19.32 -1.39 -13.85
C TYR A 281 18.97 -1.58 -15.34
N GLN A 282 18.34 -0.59 -15.98
CA GLN A 282 18.05 -0.63 -17.41
C GLN A 282 19.33 -0.65 -18.25
N ASN A 283 20.31 0.18 -17.91
CA ASN A 283 21.60 0.21 -18.61
C ASN A 283 22.32 -1.15 -18.53
N ASP A 284 22.45 -1.72 -17.32
CA ASP A 284 23.08 -3.02 -17.10
C ASP A 284 22.42 -4.14 -17.92
N ARG A 285 21.09 -4.06 -18.03
CA ARG A 285 20.28 -5.01 -18.78
C ARG A 285 20.45 -4.86 -20.28
N GLU A 286 20.46 -3.64 -20.80
CA GLU A 286 20.72 -3.37 -22.21
C GLU A 286 22.11 -3.86 -22.61
N GLU A 287 23.14 -3.60 -21.80
CA GLU A 287 24.47 -4.16 -21.99
C GLU A 287 24.46 -5.70 -22.03
N ALA A 288 23.71 -6.34 -21.14
CA ALA A 288 23.56 -7.79 -21.12
C ALA A 288 22.80 -8.34 -22.36
N ARG A 289 21.89 -7.56 -22.97
CA ARG A 289 21.24 -7.91 -24.25
C ARG A 289 22.22 -7.79 -25.41
N HIS A 290 22.97 -6.68 -25.48
CA HIS A 290 23.97 -6.45 -26.52
C HIS A 290 25.04 -7.55 -26.55
N LYS A 291 25.54 -7.97 -25.38
CA LYS A 291 26.52 -9.06 -25.26
C LYS A 291 25.97 -10.40 -25.79
N ARG A 292 24.67 -10.67 -25.61
CA ARG A 292 24.01 -11.90 -26.11
C ARG A 292 23.78 -11.89 -27.61
N THR A 293 23.50 -10.73 -28.21
CA THR A 293 23.30 -10.62 -29.66
C THR A 293 24.62 -10.62 -30.43
N ALA A 294 25.74 -10.32 -29.76
CA ALA A 294 27.07 -10.28 -30.37
C ALA A 294 27.84 -11.62 -30.32
N SER A 295 27.35 -12.60 -29.53
CA SER A 295 27.89 -13.96 -29.41
C SER A 295 27.14 -14.96 -30.28
#